data_AF-A0A3D5MUK1-F1
#
_entry.id   AF-A0A3D5MUK1-F1
#
_cell.length_a   1.000
_cell.length_b   1.000
_cell.length_c   1.000
_cell.angle_alpha   90.00
_cell.angle_beta   90.00
_cell.angle_gamma   90.00
#
_symmetry.space_group_name_H-M   'P 1'
#
loop_
_entity.id
_entity.type
_entity.pdbx_description
1 polymer ?
#
loop_
_entity_poly.entity_id
_entity_poly.type
_entity_poly.pdbx_seq_one_letter_code
_entity_poly.pdbx_strand_id
1 'polypeptide(L)' 'MEIIHWSGALIGLEIAIILILIKLNPVYALFTGAIVGGVIGGASLSDTVNIIIDGTKSVMGAVVRILAAGVLAG' A
#
# COMPACT_ATOMS: atom_id res chain seq x y z
N MET A 1 -16.89 2.32 15.13
CA MET A 1 -16.78 1.17 14.21
C MET A 1 -16.94 1.73 12.82
N GLU A 2 -15.88 2.36 12.31
CA GLU A 2 -15.89 2.96 10.97
C GLU A 2 -16.06 1.80 9.98
N ILE A 3 -17.22 1.76 9.33
CA ILE A 3 -17.56 0.74 8.34
C ILE A 3 -16.69 1.08 7.14
N ILE A 4 -15.52 0.44 7.04
CA ILE A 4 -14.77 0.45 5.79
C ILE A 4 -15.66 -0.22 4.75
N HIS A 5 -16.29 0.61 3.91
CA HIS A 5 -17.08 0.09 2.81
C HIS A 5 -16.11 -0.62 1.87
N TRP A 6 -16.20 -1.94 1.81
CA TRP A 6 -15.42 -2.79 0.89
C TRP A 6 -15.45 -2.25 -0.56
N SER A 7 -16.52 -1.53 -0.91
CA SER A 7 -16.70 -0.83 -2.17
C SER A 7 -15.61 0.21 -2.47
N GLY A 8 -15.08 0.92 -1.47
CA GLY A 8 -14.01 1.91 -1.71
C GLY A 8 -12.63 1.26 -1.83
N ALA A 9 -12.41 0.13 -1.15
CA ALA A 9 -11.22 -0.69 -1.38
C ALA A 9 -11.20 -1.27 -2.81
N LEU A 10 -12.36 -1.67 -3.35
CA LEU A 10 -12.51 -2.16 -4.72
C LEU A 10 -12.20 -1.06 -5.75
N ILE A 11 -12.69 0.17 -5.53
CA ILE A 11 -12.41 1.33 -6.40
C ILE A 11 -10.93 1.72 -6.33
N GLY A 12 -10.31 1.69 -5.14
CA GLY A 12 -8.87 1.94 -4.98
C GLY A 12 -8.00 0.93 -5.73
N LEU A 13 -8.41 -0.35 -5.70
CA LEU A 13 -7.76 -1.42 -6.46
C LEU A 13 -7.87 -1.19 -7.97
N GLU A 14 -9.06 -0.80 -8.45
CA GLU A 14 -9.29 -0.52 -9.86
C GLU A 14 -8.43 0.66 -10.36
N ILE A 15 -8.34 1.74 -9.59
CA ILE A 15 -7.47 2.89 -9.87
C ILE A 15 -5.99 2.48 -9.89
N ALA A 16 -5.56 1.66 -8.92
CA ALA A 16 -4.17 1.18 -8.86
C ALA A 16 -3.80 0.36 -10.11
N ILE A 17 -4.70 -0.54 -10.54
CA ILE A 17 -4.49 -1.38 -11.74
C ILE A 17 -4.41 -0.50 -13.00
N ILE A 18 -5.28 0.51 -13.13
CA ILE A 18 -5.24 1.45 -14.25
C ILE A 18 -3.90 2.22 -14.29
N LEU A 19 -3.40 2.70 -13.14
CA LEU A 19 -2.10 3.38 -13.06
C LEU A 19 -0.92 2.45 -13.42
N ILE A 20 -0.98 1.17 -13.04
CA ILE A 20 0.05 0.18 -13.41
C ILE A 20 0.06 -0.05 -14.93
N LEU A 21 -1.12 -0.14 -15.56
CA LEU A 21 -1.24 -0.32 -17.01
C LEU A 21 -0.73 0.90 -17.80
N ILE A 22 -0.72 2.09 -17.19
CA ILE A 22 -0.13 3.33 -17.75
C ILE A 22 1.42 3.32 -17.66
N LYS A 23 2.04 2.21 -17.28
CA LYS A 23 3.51 2.02 -17.26
C LYS A 23 4.22 2.89 -16.21
N LEU A 24 3.49 3.36 -15.21
CA LEU A 24 4.07 3.98 -14.02
C LEU A 24 4.79 2.91 -13.21
N ASN A 25 5.87 3.30 -12.53
CA ASN A 25 6.62 2.36 -11.70
C ASN A 25 5.67 1.78 -10.61
N PRO A 26 5.46 0.45 -10.56
CA PRO A 26 4.38 -0.19 -9.80
C PRO A 26 4.29 0.23 -8.34
N VAL A 27 5.43 0.56 -7.72
CA VAL A 27 5.50 1.04 -6.34
C VAL A 27 4.69 2.33 -6.14
N TYR A 28 4.86 3.32 -7.02
CA TYR A 28 4.14 4.60 -6.90
C TYR A 28 2.65 4.47 -7.25
N ALA A 29 2.33 3.60 -8.21
CA ALA A 29 0.95 3.28 -8.56
C ALA A 29 0.21 2.62 -7.39
N LEU A 30 0.85 1.65 -6.73
CA LEU A 30 0.28 0.94 -5.59
C LEU A 30 0.13 1.86 -4.36
N PHE A 31 1.13 2.68 -4.07
CA PHE A 31 1.07 3.62 -2.93
C PHE A 31 -0.03 4.66 -3.11
N THR A 32 -0.12 5.26 -4.31
CA THR A 32 -1.14 6.28 -4.60
C THR A 32 -2.54 5.65 -4.63
N GLY A 33 -2.69 4.46 -5.21
CA GLY A 33 -3.95 3.71 -5.22
C GLY A 33 -4.42 3.28 -3.84
N ALA A 34 -3.50 2.89 -2.94
CA ALA A 34 -3.83 2.54 -1.56
C ALA A 34 -4.26 3.76 -0.73
N ILE A 35 -3.60 4.90 -0.90
CA ILE A 35 -3.97 6.16 -0.23
C ILE A 35 -5.34 6.65 -0.73
N VAL A 36 -5.52 6.71 -2.05
CA VAL A 36 -6.78 7.16 -2.66
C VAL A 36 -7.92 6.18 -2.36
N GLY A 37 -7.66 4.87 -2.40
CA GLY A 37 -8.60 3.82 -2.06
C GLY A 37 -9.02 3.80 -0.60
N GLY A 38 -8.09 4.03 0.32
CA GLY A 38 -8.40 4.12 1.75
C GLY A 38 -9.28 5.33 2.09
N VAL A 39 -8.96 6.49 1.51
CA VAL A 39 -9.75 7.72 1.68
C VAL A 39 -11.15 7.57 1.06
N ILE A 40 -11.27 6.98 -0.13
CA ILE A 40 -12.57 6.73 -0.78
C ILE A 40 -13.36 5.62 -0.05
N GLY A 41 -12.68 4.68 0.61
CA GLY A 41 -13.28 3.63 1.45
C GLY A 41 -13.85 4.11 2.78
N GLY A 42 -13.78 5.41 3.07
CA GLY A 42 -14.28 6.00 4.31
C GLY A 42 -13.31 5.83 5.48
N ALA A 43 -12.08 5.36 5.26
CA ALA A 43 -11.05 5.36 6.28
C ALA A 43 -10.39 6.75 6.34
N SER A 44 -10.19 7.28 7.55
CA SER A 44 -9.41 8.50 7.73
C SER A 44 -8.00 8.31 7.17
N LEU A 45 -7.35 9.41 6.75
CA LEU A 45 -5.98 9.35 6.23
C LEU A 45 -5.02 8.68 7.24
N SER A 46 -5.21 8.94 8.54
CA SER A 46 -4.45 8.30 9.61
C SER A 46 -4.70 6.78 9.69
N ASP A 47 -5.95 6.34 9.54
CA ASP A 47 -6.29 4.91 9.61
C ASP A 47 -5.78 4.15 8.38
N THR A 48 -5.90 4.76 7.20
CA THR A 48 -5.33 4.21 5.95
C THR A 48 -3.82 4.00 6.07
N VAL A 49 -3.10 4.99 6.60
CA VAL A 49 -1.65 4.90 6.82
C VAL A 49 -1.32 3.85 7.88
N ASN A 50 -2.08 3.78 8.97
CA ASN A 50 -1.90 2.75 10.00
C ASN A 50 -2.11 1.33 9.44
N ILE A 51 -3.12 1.12 8.60
CA ILE A 51 -3.37 -0.17 7.92
C ILE A 51 -2.19 -0.53 7.01
N ILE A 52 -1.66 0.42 6.24
CA ILE A 52 -0.49 0.20 5.37
C ILE A 52 0.75 -0.15 6.20
N ILE A 53 0.98 0.55 7.32
CA ILE A 53 2.10 0.28 8.24
C ILE A 53 1.97 -1.11 8.85
N ASP A 54 0.79 -1.47 9.35
CA ASP A 54 0.55 -2.77 9.97
C ASP A 54 0.68 -3.92 8.96
N GLY A 55 0.20 -3.75 7.72
CA GLY A 55 0.44 -4.72 6.65
C GLY A 55 1.92 -4.88 6.31
N THR A 56 2.68 -3.77 6.28
CA THR A 56 4.11 -3.78 5.93
C THR A 56 4.99 -4.41 7.02
N LYS A 57 4.59 -4.33 8.30
CA LYS A 57 5.32 -4.94 9.43
C LYS A 57 5.57 -6.44 9.23
N SER A 58 4.65 -7.16 8.58
CA SER A 58 4.79 -8.59 8.28
C SER A 58 6.02 -8.89 7.40
N VAL A 59 6.36 -7.99 6.48
CA VAL A 59 7.43 -8.17 5.50
C VAL A 59 8.72 -7.45 5.91
N MET A 60 8.62 -6.44 6.78
CA MET A 60 9.74 -5.60 7.21
C MET A 60 10.94 -6.42 7.73
N GLY A 61 10.70 -7.46 8.55
CA GLY A 61 11.78 -8.31 9.07
C GLY A 61 12.57 -9.05 7.98
N ALA A 62 11.89 -9.52 6.94
CA ALA A 62 12.53 -10.16 5.79
C ALA A 62 13.35 -9.15 4.99
N VAL A 63 12.83 -7.95 4.77
CA VAL A 63 13.52 -6.86 4.05
C VAL A 63 14.79 -6.44 4.78
N VAL A 64 14.74 -6.23 6.09
CA VAL A 64 15.92 -5.88 6.90
C VAL A 64 17.00 -6.95 6.80
N ARG A 65 16.62 -8.23 6.81
CA ARG A 65 17.58 -9.34 6.64
C ARG A 65 18.24 -9.32 5.27
N ILE A 66 17.48 -9.06 4.21
CA ILE A 66 18.00 -8.99 2.83
C ILE A 66 18.90 -7.75 2.67
N LEU A 67 18.52 -6.61 3.23
CA LEU A 67 19.33 -5.39 3.23
C LEU A 67 20.65 -5.61 3.99
N ALA A 68 20.62 -6.23 5.17
CA ALA A 68 21.83 -6.53 5.93
C ALA A 68 22.76 -7.47 5.15
N ALA A 69 22.22 -8.51 4.51
CA ALA A 69 23.00 -9.41 3.66
C ALA A 69 23.59 -8.67 2.44
N GLY A 70 22.85 -7.77 1.81
CA GLY A 70 23.31 -6.97 0.66
C GLY A 70 24.35 -5.91 1.04
N VAL A 71 24.19 -5.25 2.19
CA VAL A 71 25.14 -4.26 2.72
C VAL A 71 26.46 -4.91 3.15
N LEU A 72 26.44 -6.16 3.62
CA LEU A 72 27.65 -6.93 3.96
C LEU A 72 28.27 -7.65 2.76
N ALA A 73 27.51 -7.87 1.68
CA ALA A 73 28.01 -8.44 0.42
C ALA A 73 28.60 -7.39 -0.53
N GLY A 74 28.37 -6.10 -0.25
CA GLY A 74 28.96 -4.96 -0.96
C GLY A 74 30.27 -4.47 -0.34
#